data_AF-I4A2I5-F1
#
_entry.id   AF-I4A2I5-F1
#
_cell.length_a   1.000
_cell.length_b   1.000
_cell.length_c   1.000
_cell.angle_alpha   90.00
_cell.angle_beta   90.00
_cell.angle_gamma   90.00
#
_symmetry.space_group_name_H-M   'P 1'
#
loop_
_entity.id
_entity.type
_entity.pdbx_description
1 polymer ?
#
loop_
_entity_poly.entity_id
_entity_poly.type
_entity_poly.pdbx_seq_one_letter_code
_entity_poly.pdbx_strand_id
1 'polypeptide(L)'
;MKYKSVKYYIGRLISDGQKWQNMNINGKEVKPICYFSKIQFILIFISISMVFFVTKNGFNKDFIGYIIASLSIFIGLFLTLVLTIFDKFQKINFEQINLSDKDKIILIQRKNFFKQFTALTSYSILLSTLCIFLLSLSLLMDILKVNIYNFKIIKSIEDINCKNFLNGVGLFFIVVYRISVLYFLLDFFLMILYVLSSIYTYITLEFDRKKIS
;
A
#
# COMPACT_ATOMS: atom_id res chain seq x y z
N MET A 1 -24.48 -12.96 -12.77
CA MET A 1 -23.09 -12.46 -12.60
C MET A 1 -22.12 -13.56 -13.02
N LYS A 2 -21.30 -13.38 -14.07
CA LYS A 2 -20.19 -14.31 -14.32
C LYS A 2 -19.19 -14.15 -13.18
N TYR A 3 -18.97 -15.19 -12.37
CA TYR A 3 -17.94 -15.21 -11.34
C TYR A 3 -16.59 -14.99 -12.01
N LYS A 4 -16.09 -13.76 -12.00
CA LYS A 4 -14.72 -13.47 -12.41
C LYS A 4 -13.78 -14.01 -11.34
N SER A 5 -12.62 -14.52 -11.75
CA SER A 5 -11.64 -15.07 -10.79
C SER A 5 -11.24 -14.04 -9.73
N VAL A 6 -10.89 -14.49 -8.52
CA VAL A 6 -10.39 -13.63 -7.44
C VAL A 6 -9.20 -12.78 -7.92
N LYS A 7 -8.34 -13.35 -8.77
CA LYS A 7 -7.23 -12.66 -9.45
C LYS A 7 -7.68 -11.42 -10.22
N TYR A 8 -8.82 -11.50 -10.90
CA TYR A 8 -9.37 -10.36 -11.64
C TYR A 8 -9.76 -9.20 -10.70
N TYR A 9 -10.42 -9.51 -9.58
CA TYR A 9 -10.85 -8.48 -8.63
C TYR A 9 -9.66 -7.83 -7.90
N ILE A 10 -8.69 -8.63 -7.47
CA ILE A 10 -7.45 -8.14 -6.86
C ILE A 10 -6.68 -7.28 -7.86
N GLY A 11 -6.47 -7.76 -9.09
CA GLY A 11 -5.75 -7.01 -10.12
C GLY A 11 -6.42 -5.68 -10.46
N ARG A 12 -7.76 -5.66 -10.53
CA ARG A 12 -8.52 -4.42 -10.73
C ARG A 12 -8.33 -3.44 -9.56
N LEU A 13 -8.38 -3.94 -8.32
CA LEU A 13 -8.25 -3.12 -7.13
C LEU A 13 -6.86 -2.48 -7.01
N ILE A 14 -5.80 -3.22 -7.36
CA ILE A 14 -4.43 -2.70 -7.44
C ILE A 14 -4.35 -1.62 -8.54
N SER A 15 -4.86 -1.92 -9.73
CA SER A 15 -4.83 -0.98 -10.86
C SER A 15 -5.61 0.31 -10.55
N ASP A 16 -6.79 0.20 -9.93
CA ASP A 16 -7.59 1.35 -9.54
C ASP A 16 -6.89 2.16 -8.43
N GLY A 17 -6.29 1.50 -7.42
CA GLY A 17 -5.50 2.15 -6.37
C GLY A 17 -4.34 2.98 -6.93
N GLN A 18 -3.52 2.39 -7.81
CA GLN A 18 -2.39 3.09 -8.45
C GLN A 18 -2.82 4.22 -9.37
N LYS A 19 -3.93 4.04 -10.10
CA LYS A 19 -4.49 5.09 -10.94
C LYS A 19 -4.92 6.29 -10.11
N TRP A 20 -5.71 6.05 -9.07
CA TRP A 20 -6.26 7.11 -8.22
C TRP A 20 -5.23 7.73 -7.27
N GLN A 21 -4.09 7.08 -7.05
CA GLN A 21 -2.95 7.66 -6.35
C GLN A 21 -2.36 8.86 -7.11
N ASN A 22 -2.38 8.81 -8.44
CA ASN A 22 -1.80 9.84 -9.31
C ASN A 22 -2.84 10.79 -9.91
N MET A 23 -4.11 10.67 -9.55
CA MET A 23 -5.21 11.46 -10.10
C MET A 23 -5.60 12.55 -9.11
N ASN A 24 -5.74 13.80 -9.57
CA ASN A 24 -6.25 14.87 -8.71
C ASN A 24 -7.79 14.86 -8.67
N ILE A 25 -8.37 15.64 -7.76
CA ILE A 25 -9.84 15.77 -7.59
C ILE A 25 -10.51 16.30 -8.88
N ASN A 26 -9.80 17.08 -9.69
CA ASN A 26 -10.28 17.57 -10.99
C ASN A 26 -10.21 16.51 -12.10
N GLY A 27 -9.75 15.30 -11.81
CA GLY A 27 -9.63 14.19 -12.76
C GLY A 27 -8.46 14.31 -13.72
N LYS A 28 -7.49 15.19 -13.46
CA LYS A 28 -6.23 15.25 -14.21
C LYS A 28 -5.24 14.26 -13.59
N GLU A 29 -4.72 13.36 -14.41
CA GLU A 29 -3.63 12.46 -14.04
C GLU A 29 -2.31 13.22 -14.03
N VAL A 30 -1.60 13.17 -12.91
CA VAL A 30 -0.18 13.54 -12.81
C VAL A 30 0.61 12.25 -12.92
N LYS A 31 0.80 11.75 -14.14
CA LYS A 31 1.55 10.49 -14.34
C LYS A 31 3.01 10.67 -13.92
N PRO A 32 3.56 9.79 -13.07
CA PRO A 32 5.01 9.72 -12.89
C PRO A 32 5.67 9.25 -14.20
N ILE A 33 6.91 9.70 -14.45
CA ILE A 33 7.69 9.35 -15.65
C ILE A 33 8.02 7.83 -15.68
N CYS A 34 7.96 7.15 -14.54
CA CYS A 34 8.22 5.72 -14.39
C CYS A 34 7.06 5.01 -13.64
N TYR A 35 6.94 3.69 -13.77
CA TYR A 35 5.91 2.87 -13.09
C TYR A 35 5.92 3.08 -11.56
N PHE A 36 7.12 3.31 -11.00
CA PHE A 36 7.30 3.72 -9.62
C PHE A 36 7.39 5.23 -9.50
N SER A 37 6.63 5.80 -8.57
CA SER A 37 6.80 7.21 -8.16
C SER A 37 8.20 7.40 -7.53
N LYS A 38 8.76 8.62 -7.60
CA LYS A 38 10.04 8.96 -6.95
C LYS A 38 10.06 8.53 -5.47
N ILE A 39 8.91 8.62 -4.80
CA ILE A 39 8.74 8.21 -3.40
C ILE A 39 8.89 6.69 -3.23
N GLN A 40 8.37 5.88 -4.16
CA GLN A 40 8.46 4.41 -4.07
C GLN A 40 9.90 3.92 -4.26
N PHE A 41 10.71 4.58 -5.11
CA PHE A 41 12.14 4.31 -5.19
C PHE A 41 12.87 4.61 -3.87
N ILE A 42 12.51 5.71 -3.20
CA ILE A 42 13.05 6.05 -1.88
C ILE A 42 12.65 4.95 -0.86
N LEU A 43 11.40 4.47 -0.91
CA LEU A 43 10.96 3.38 -0.03
C LEU A 43 11.77 2.10 -0.23
N ILE A 44 12.04 1.70 -1.48
CA ILE A 44 12.89 0.53 -1.78
C ILE A 44 14.28 0.70 -1.15
N PHE A 45 14.89 1.88 -1.29
CA PHE A 45 16.21 2.14 -0.70
C PHE A 45 16.18 2.07 0.84
N ILE A 46 15.14 2.63 1.46
CA ILE A 46 14.93 2.55 2.91
C ILE A 46 14.75 1.10 3.35
N SER A 47 13.96 0.30 2.63
CA SER A 47 13.75 -1.12 2.95
C SER A 47 15.05 -1.92 2.87
N ILE A 48 15.85 -1.71 1.83
CA ILE A 48 17.17 -2.33 1.69
C ILE A 48 18.05 -1.96 2.90
N SER A 49 18.14 -0.67 3.23
CA SER A 49 18.91 -0.18 4.37
C SER A 49 18.47 -0.83 5.69
N MET A 50 17.16 -0.88 5.97
CA MET A 50 16.62 -1.52 7.17
C MET A 50 16.96 -3.01 7.27
N VAL A 51 17.06 -3.72 6.14
CA VAL A 51 17.46 -5.14 6.17
C VAL A 51 18.89 -5.31 6.67
N PHE A 52 19.82 -4.50 6.18
CA PHE A 52 21.23 -4.61 6.56
C PHE A 52 21.54 -4.06 7.96
N PHE A 53 20.86 -2.98 8.38
CA PHE A 53 21.15 -2.33 9.67
C PHE A 53 20.31 -2.88 10.84
N VAL A 54 19.03 -3.16 10.63
CA VAL A 54 18.07 -3.42 11.71
C VAL A 54 17.71 -4.89 11.82
N THR A 55 17.34 -5.55 10.72
CA THR A 55 16.81 -6.94 10.75
C THR A 55 17.90 -7.99 10.53
N LYS A 56 19.02 -7.85 11.26
CA LYS A 56 20.17 -8.76 11.16
C LYS A 56 19.76 -10.22 11.41
N ASN A 57 19.00 -10.45 12.49
CA ASN A 57 18.49 -11.76 12.92
C ASN A 57 17.02 -11.98 12.52
N GLY A 58 16.57 -11.35 11.43
CA GLY A 58 15.16 -11.32 11.04
C GLY A 58 14.34 -10.34 11.85
N PHE A 59 13.03 -10.43 11.71
CA PHE A 59 12.09 -9.56 12.42
C PHE A 59 11.93 -10.01 13.87
N ASN A 60 11.98 -9.07 14.81
CA ASN A 60 11.69 -9.33 16.21
C ASN A 60 10.23 -9.81 16.35
N LYS A 61 9.99 -10.85 17.16
CA LYS A 61 8.65 -11.39 17.43
C LYS A 61 7.70 -10.33 18.01
N ASP A 62 8.19 -9.48 18.92
CA ASP A 62 7.37 -8.42 19.53
C ASP A 62 7.01 -7.36 18.48
N PHE A 63 7.98 -6.98 17.64
CA PHE A 63 7.73 -6.08 16.51
C PHE A 63 6.67 -6.64 15.56
N ILE A 64 6.78 -7.92 15.19
CA ILE A 64 5.76 -8.58 14.36
C ILE A 64 4.39 -8.51 15.04
N GLY A 65 4.31 -8.85 16.34
CA GLY A 65 3.07 -8.83 17.11
C GLY A 65 2.41 -7.45 17.11
N TYR A 66 3.17 -6.40 17.40
CA TYR A 66 2.67 -5.02 17.40
C TYR A 66 2.20 -4.55 16.02
N ILE A 67 2.95 -4.87 14.96
CA ILE A 67 2.58 -4.49 13.60
C ILE A 67 1.32 -5.23 13.14
N ILE A 68 1.21 -6.54 13.39
CA ILE A 68 0.00 -7.31 13.06
C ILE A 68 -1.22 -6.73 13.79
N ALA A 69 -1.08 -6.41 15.08
CA ALA A 69 -2.16 -5.80 15.86
C ALA A 69 -2.58 -4.44 15.28
N SER A 70 -1.61 -3.57 14.97
CA SER A 70 -1.87 -2.26 14.36
C SER A 70 -2.55 -2.38 12.99
N LEU A 71 -2.03 -3.23 12.10
CA LEU A 71 -2.61 -3.47 10.78
C LEU A 71 -4.05 -4.00 10.87
N SER A 72 -4.34 -4.88 11.83
CA SER A 72 -5.68 -5.42 12.06
C SER A 72 -6.67 -4.32 12.47
N ILE A 73 -6.24 -3.39 13.32
CA ILE A 73 -7.04 -2.21 13.70
C ILE A 73 -7.31 -1.34 12.47
N PHE A 74 -6.27 -1.06 11.66
CA PHE A 74 -6.45 -0.28 10.43
C PHE A 74 -7.41 -0.93 9.43
N ILE A 75 -7.39 -2.27 9.28
CA ILE A 75 -8.36 -2.99 8.43
C ILE A 75 -9.79 -2.69 8.89
N GLY A 76 -10.08 -2.84 10.18
CA GLY A 76 -11.42 -2.57 10.73
C GLY A 76 -11.87 -1.12 10.53
N LEU A 77 -10.97 -0.16 10.78
CA LEU A 77 -11.23 1.26 10.58
C LEU A 77 -11.49 1.59 9.11
N PHE A 78 -10.66 1.07 8.19
CA PHE A 78 -10.79 1.32 6.76
C PHE A 78 -12.04 0.68 6.16
N LEU A 79 -12.44 -0.51 6.62
CA LEU A 79 -13.71 -1.11 6.20
C LEU A 79 -14.89 -0.25 6.64
N THR A 80 -14.89 0.21 7.88
CA THR A 80 -15.94 1.12 8.40
C THR A 80 -16.00 2.42 7.61
N LEU A 81 -14.85 3.01 7.28
CA LEU A 81 -14.77 4.23 6.48
C LEU A 81 -15.30 4.02 5.04
N VAL A 82 -14.92 2.91 4.39
CA VAL A 82 -15.40 2.59 3.04
C VAL A 82 -16.93 2.44 3.02
N LEU A 83 -17.51 1.74 4.00
CA LEU A 83 -18.96 1.59 4.13
C LEU A 83 -19.65 2.94 4.38
N THR A 84 -19.12 3.74 5.30
CA THR A 84 -19.68 5.08 5.61
C THR A 84 -19.67 5.99 4.39
N ILE A 85 -18.59 5.95 3.61
CA ILE A 85 -18.44 6.73 2.38
C ILE A 85 -19.37 6.22 1.29
N PHE A 86 -19.56 4.90 1.19
CA PHE A 86 -20.53 4.30 0.27
C PHE A 86 -21.97 4.75 0.59
N ASP A 87 -22.37 4.72 1.86
CA ASP A 87 -23.70 5.18 2.29
C ASP A 87 -23.91 6.68 2.00
N LYS A 88 -22.86 7.50 2.20
CA LYS A 88 -22.89 8.93 1.84
C LYS A 88 -22.97 9.13 0.33
N PHE A 89 -22.31 8.27 -0.45
CA PHE A 89 -22.35 8.34 -1.91
C PHE A 89 -23.75 8.02 -2.46
N GLN A 90 -24.43 7.00 -1.92
CA GLN A 90 -25.77 6.62 -2.36
C GLN A 90 -26.82 7.73 -2.15
N LYS A 91 -26.62 8.60 -1.16
CA LYS A 91 -27.51 9.75 -0.88
C LYS A 91 -27.36 10.90 -1.88
N ILE A 92 -26.39 10.81 -2.80
CA ILE A 92 -26.14 11.86 -3.80
C ILE A 92 -27.03 11.64 -5.01
N ASN A 93 -27.87 12.63 -5.31
CA ASN A 93 -28.56 12.67 -6.59
C ASN A 93 -27.62 13.21 -7.68
N PHE A 94 -27.22 12.34 -8.61
CA PHE A 94 -26.36 12.69 -9.75
C PHE A 94 -27.15 13.08 -11.01
N GLU A 95 -28.47 12.95 -11.00
CA GLU A 95 -29.35 13.11 -12.17
C GLU A 95 -30.09 14.45 -12.17
N GLN A 96 -29.46 15.51 -11.67
CA GLN A 96 -30.08 16.84 -11.68
C GLN A 96 -30.04 17.43 -13.10
N ILE A 97 -31.22 17.63 -13.70
CA ILE A 97 -31.39 18.00 -15.10
C ILE A 97 -31.06 19.50 -15.36
N ASN A 98 -31.03 20.34 -14.31
CA ASN A 98 -30.82 21.80 -14.41
C ASN A 98 -29.64 22.32 -13.57
N LEU A 99 -28.45 21.75 -13.73
CA LEU A 99 -27.24 22.21 -13.03
C LEU A 99 -26.53 23.34 -13.79
N SER A 100 -26.11 24.39 -13.08
CA SER A 100 -25.11 25.33 -13.58
C SER A 100 -23.80 24.58 -13.88
N ASP A 101 -22.98 25.10 -14.80
CA ASP A 101 -21.68 24.49 -15.10
C ASP A 101 -20.77 24.42 -13.87
N LYS A 102 -20.90 25.37 -12.93
CA LYS A 102 -20.23 25.32 -11.63
C LYS A 102 -20.69 24.12 -10.79
N ASP A 103 -21.99 23.85 -10.75
CA ASP A 103 -22.55 22.75 -9.97
C ASP A 103 -22.20 21.39 -10.58
N LYS A 104 -22.13 21.31 -11.92
CA LYS A 104 -21.61 20.12 -12.62
C LYS A 104 -20.17 19.83 -12.23
N ILE A 105 -19.31 20.85 -12.20
CA ILE A 105 -17.89 20.69 -11.79
C ILE A 105 -17.81 20.20 -10.35
N ILE A 106 -18.61 20.75 -9.44
CA ILE A 106 -18.67 20.32 -8.03
C ILE A 106 -19.09 18.85 -7.92
N LEU A 107 -20.12 18.42 -8.65
CA LEU A 107 -20.57 17.03 -8.67
C LEU A 107 -19.50 16.07 -9.21
N ILE A 108 -18.77 16.47 -10.26
CA ILE A 108 -17.65 15.69 -10.81
C ILE A 108 -16.53 15.56 -9.77
N GLN A 109 -16.12 16.66 -9.14
CA GLN A 109 -15.08 16.66 -8.11
C GLN A 109 -15.48 15.80 -6.91
N ARG A 110 -16.74 15.88 -6.48
CA ARG A 110 -17.28 15.02 -5.43
C ARG A 110 -17.22 13.55 -5.83
N LYS A 111 -17.69 13.19 -7.03
CA LYS A 111 -17.60 11.83 -7.58
C LYS A 111 -16.16 11.32 -7.64
N ASN A 112 -15.22 12.16 -8.06
CA ASN A 112 -13.80 11.81 -8.13
C ASN A 112 -13.20 11.59 -6.75
N PHE A 113 -13.55 12.44 -5.76
CA PHE A 113 -13.16 12.23 -4.37
C PHE A 113 -13.65 10.88 -3.84
N PHE A 114 -14.93 10.55 -4.04
CA PHE A 114 -15.48 9.25 -3.61
C PHE A 114 -14.73 8.08 -4.24
N LYS A 115 -14.47 8.13 -5.56
CA LYS A 115 -13.70 7.09 -6.25
C LYS A 115 -12.26 7.00 -5.74
N GLN A 116 -11.58 8.13 -5.60
CA GLN A 116 -10.20 8.21 -5.13
C GLN A 116 -10.10 7.64 -3.71
N PHE A 117 -10.91 8.16 -2.79
CA PHE A 117 -10.91 7.76 -1.41
C PHE A 117 -11.19 6.26 -1.25
N THR A 118 -12.23 5.74 -1.91
CA THR A 118 -12.57 4.32 -1.84
C THR A 118 -11.48 3.45 -2.47
N ALA A 119 -10.93 3.82 -3.63
CA ALA A 119 -9.88 3.04 -4.28
C ALA A 119 -8.61 2.95 -3.42
N LEU A 120 -8.14 4.09 -2.89
CA LEU A 120 -6.94 4.13 -2.04
C LEU A 120 -7.16 3.35 -0.74
N THR A 121 -8.31 3.54 -0.08
CA THR A 121 -8.62 2.88 1.19
C THR A 121 -8.77 1.36 1.01
N SER A 122 -9.44 0.92 -0.05
CA SER A 122 -9.57 -0.51 -0.37
C SER A 122 -8.23 -1.14 -0.73
N TYR A 123 -7.36 -0.43 -1.46
CA TYR A 123 -5.99 -0.88 -1.73
C TYR A 123 -5.17 -1.01 -0.44
N SER A 124 -5.29 -0.06 0.49
CA SER A 124 -4.63 -0.15 1.80
C SER A 124 -5.09 -1.36 2.62
N ILE A 125 -6.38 -1.74 2.56
CA ILE A 125 -6.89 -2.97 3.20
C ILE A 125 -6.26 -4.23 2.57
N LEU A 126 -6.14 -4.28 1.25
CA LEU A 126 -5.48 -5.39 0.58
C LEU A 126 -4.00 -5.48 0.99
N LEU A 127 -3.32 -4.34 1.06
CA LEU A 127 -1.91 -4.30 1.40
C LEU A 127 -1.67 -4.70 2.87
N SER A 128 -2.50 -4.24 3.81
CA SER A 128 -2.40 -4.62 5.22
C SER A 128 -2.69 -6.11 5.44
N THR A 129 -3.68 -6.68 4.76
CA THR A 129 -3.95 -8.13 4.82
C THR A 129 -2.79 -8.96 4.27
N LEU A 130 -2.16 -8.52 3.17
CA LEU A 130 -0.93 -9.12 2.64
C LEU A 130 0.22 -9.04 3.65
N CYS A 131 0.43 -7.87 4.27
CA CYS A 131 1.48 -7.68 5.28
C CYS A 131 1.30 -8.58 6.49
N ILE A 132 0.07 -8.73 7.00
CA ILE A 132 -0.24 -9.65 8.10
C ILE A 132 0.13 -11.08 7.70
N PHE A 133 -0.30 -11.53 6.53
CA PHE A 133 0.01 -12.88 6.04
C PHE A 133 1.52 -13.14 5.97
N LEU A 134 2.28 -12.22 5.39
CA LEU A 134 3.74 -12.35 5.31
C LEU A 134 4.39 -12.31 6.71
N LEU A 135 4.00 -11.38 7.57
CA LEU A 135 4.54 -11.33 8.93
C LEU A 135 4.24 -12.60 9.74
N SER A 136 3.04 -13.17 9.60
CA SER A 136 2.67 -14.46 10.19
C SER A 136 3.55 -15.60 9.65
N LEU A 137 3.85 -15.62 8.34
CA LEU A 137 4.77 -16.60 7.76
C LEU A 137 6.18 -16.49 8.37
N SER A 138 6.63 -15.27 8.67
CA SER A 138 7.91 -15.01 9.35
C SER A 138 7.96 -15.55 10.78
N LEU A 139 6.82 -15.71 11.46
CA LEU A 139 6.76 -16.33 12.79
C LEU A 139 6.86 -17.85 12.70
N LEU A 140 6.18 -18.44 11.71
CA LEU A 140 6.04 -19.88 11.52
C LEU A 140 7.33 -20.53 11.00
N MET A 141 8.05 -19.87 10.10
CA MET A 141 9.24 -20.41 9.45
C MET A 141 10.53 -19.90 10.13
N ASP A 142 11.19 -20.75 10.93
CA ASP A 142 12.46 -20.39 11.58
C ASP A 142 13.60 -20.09 10.60
N ILE A 143 13.54 -20.65 9.39
CA ILE A 143 14.48 -20.36 8.29
C ILE A 143 14.52 -18.85 7.96
N LEU A 144 13.44 -18.11 8.22
CA LEU A 144 13.39 -16.67 7.97
C LEU A 144 14.09 -15.83 9.05
N LYS A 145 14.53 -16.44 10.17
CA LYS A 145 15.21 -15.78 11.31
C LYS A 145 16.74 -15.87 11.25
N VAL A 146 17.28 -16.47 10.19
CA VAL A 146 18.72 -16.68 10.01
C VAL A 146 19.49 -15.35 10.02
N ASN A 147 20.62 -15.28 10.75
CA ASN A 147 21.46 -14.08 10.77
C ASN A 147 22.24 -13.94 9.46
N ILE A 148 22.05 -12.82 8.76
CA ILE A 148 22.69 -12.54 7.45
C ILE A 148 24.21 -12.44 7.59
N TYR A 149 24.73 -11.95 8.73
CA TYR A 149 26.16 -11.77 8.96
C TYR A 149 26.93 -13.05 9.23
N ASN A 150 26.24 -14.16 9.50
CA ASN A 150 26.89 -15.45 9.68
C ASN A 150 27.44 -16.01 8.35
N PHE A 151 27.01 -15.45 7.22
CA PHE A 151 27.46 -15.85 5.89
C PHE A 151 28.62 -14.95 5.45
N LYS A 152 29.69 -15.58 4.97
CA LYS A 152 30.84 -14.89 4.39
C LYS A 152 30.88 -15.13 2.89
N ILE A 153 31.32 -14.11 2.16
CA ILE A 153 31.59 -14.25 0.73
C ILE A 153 32.76 -15.22 0.57
N ILE A 154 32.56 -16.24 -0.26
CA ILE A 154 33.60 -17.21 -0.61
C ILE A 154 34.67 -16.49 -1.42
N LYS A 155 35.93 -16.60 -0.98
CA LYS A 155 37.07 -15.93 -1.63
C LYS A 155 37.87 -16.84 -2.57
N SER A 156 37.73 -18.16 -2.45
CA SER A 156 38.41 -19.16 -3.29
C SER A 156 37.41 -19.93 -4.15
N ILE A 157 37.78 -20.20 -5.40
CA ILE A 157 36.95 -20.96 -6.35
C ILE A 157 36.84 -22.43 -5.94
N GLU A 158 37.81 -22.94 -5.18
CA GLU A 158 37.85 -24.34 -4.71
C GLU A 158 36.80 -24.65 -3.63
N ASP A 159 36.28 -23.64 -2.95
CA ASP A 159 35.26 -23.78 -1.90
C ASP A 159 33.82 -23.76 -2.47
N ILE A 160 33.67 -23.66 -3.80
CA ILE A 160 32.38 -23.67 -4.49
C ILE A 160 31.86 -25.12 -4.54
N ASN A 161 31.18 -25.52 -3.46
CA ASN A 161 30.45 -26.77 -3.39
C ASN A 161 28.95 -26.52 -3.62
N CYS A 162 28.22 -27.52 -4.14
CA CYS A 162 26.76 -27.49 -4.36
C CYS A 162 26.00 -27.07 -3.08
N LYS A 163 26.44 -27.54 -1.91
CA LYS A 163 25.87 -27.14 -0.61
C LYS A 163 26.03 -25.64 -0.31
N ASN A 164 27.20 -25.08 -0.61
CA ASN A 164 27.49 -23.66 -0.39
C ASN A 164 26.70 -22.77 -1.36
N PHE A 165 26.57 -23.22 -2.61
CA PHE A 165 25.73 -22.56 -3.60
C PHE A 165 24.26 -22.53 -3.16
N LEU A 166 23.71 -23.67 -2.72
CA LEU A 166 22.32 -23.77 -2.26
C LEU A 166 22.04 -22.86 -1.05
N ASN A 167 22.99 -22.77 -0.12
CA ASN A 167 22.93 -21.84 1.02
C ASN A 167 22.93 -20.38 0.58
N GLY A 168 23.75 -20.03 -0.43
CA GLY A 168 23.77 -18.68 -1.01
C GLY A 168 22.44 -18.30 -1.68
N VAL A 169 21.85 -19.22 -2.43
CA VAL A 169 20.51 -19.05 -3.03
C VAL A 169 19.44 -18.89 -1.95
N GLY A 170 19.46 -19.71 -0.90
CA GLY A 170 18.55 -19.60 0.24
C GLY A 170 18.66 -18.23 0.94
N LEU A 171 19.88 -17.74 1.17
CA LEU A 171 20.11 -16.42 1.75
C LEU A 171 19.57 -15.30 0.85
N PHE A 172 19.79 -15.38 -0.46
CA PHE A 172 19.23 -14.42 -1.41
C PHE A 172 17.70 -14.34 -1.28
N PHE A 173 17.01 -15.48 -1.25
CA PHE A 173 15.55 -15.52 -1.05
C PHE A 173 15.11 -14.91 0.29
N ILE A 174 15.83 -15.18 1.38
CA ILE A 174 15.54 -14.61 2.70
C ILE A 174 15.70 -13.08 2.67
N VAL A 175 16.75 -12.56 2.05
CA VAL A 175 17.00 -11.11 1.94
C VAL A 175 15.91 -10.45 1.10
N VAL A 176 15.60 -11.00 -0.07
CA VAL A 176 14.52 -10.50 -0.94
C VAL A 176 13.19 -10.47 -0.19
N TYR A 177 12.87 -11.56 0.53
CA TYR A 177 11.67 -11.64 1.35
C TYR A 177 11.59 -10.52 2.39
N ARG A 178 12.67 -10.31 3.18
CA ARG A 178 12.71 -9.26 4.21
C ARG A 178 12.53 -7.86 3.61
N ILE A 179 13.18 -7.60 2.46
CA ILE A 179 13.03 -6.34 1.74
C ILE A 179 11.58 -6.16 1.29
N SER A 180 10.96 -7.20 0.72
CA SER A 180 9.56 -7.14 0.27
C SER A 180 8.58 -6.84 1.41
N VAL A 181 8.73 -7.50 2.57
CA VAL A 181 7.87 -7.25 3.73
C VAL A 181 8.00 -5.80 4.22
N LEU A 182 9.23 -5.30 4.38
CA LEU A 182 9.46 -3.93 4.80
C LEU A 182 8.96 -2.91 3.77
N TYR A 183 9.14 -3.19 2.49
CA TYR A 183 8.61 -2.35 1.43
C TYR A 183 7.09 -2.25 1.49
N PHE A 184 6.38 -3.38 1.61
CA PHE A 184 4.92 -3.36 1.72
C PHE A 184 4.41 -2.67 2.98
N LEU A 185 5.12 -2.78 4.10
CA LEU A 185 4.79 -2.01 5.31
C LEU A 185 4.94 -0.51 5.08
N LEU A 186 6.04 -0.08 4.47
CA LEU A 186 6.25 1.35 4.17
C LEU A 186 5.27 1.86 3.12
N ASP A 187 4.96 1.07 2.09
CA ASP A 187 3.97 1.41 1.07
C ASP A 187 2.58 1.55 1.71
N PHE A 188 2.24 0.71 2.70
CA PHE A 188 1.01 0.85 3.47
C PHE A 188 0.95 2.19 4.22
N PHE A 189 2.02 2.59 4.90
CA PHE A 189 2.08 3.91 5.54
C PHE A 189 1.97 5.06 4.53
N LEU A 190 2.62 4.93 3.37
CA LEU A 190 2.52 5.91 2.29
C LEU A 190 1.07 6.02 1.79
N MET A 191 0.37 4.90 1.62
CA MET A 191 -1.03 4.90 1.22
C MET A 191 -1.93 5.59 2.25
N ILE A 192 -1.68 5.44 3.55
CA ILE A 192 -2.38 6.20 4.60
C ILE A 192 -2.20 7.70 4.37
N LEU A 193 -0.97 8.16 4.10
CA LEU A 193 -0.71 9.58 3.82
C LEU A 193 -1.49 10.07 2.60
N TYR A 194 -1.57 9.28 1.53
CA TYR A 194 -2.39 9.62 0.37
C TYR A 194 -3.88 9.72 0.69
N VAL A 195 -4.42 8.80 1.49
CA VAL A 195 -5.82 8.88 1.96
C VAL A 195 -6.05 10.17 2.77
N LEU A 196 -5.14 10.50 3.69
CA LEU A 196 -5.21 11.73 4.49
C LEU A 196 -5.14 12.99 3.61
N SER A 197 -4.21 13.04 2.66
CA SER A 197 -4.10 14.16 1.72
C SER A 197 -5.34 14.30 0.83
N SER A 198 -5.94 13.19 0.40
CA SER A 198 -7.18 13.19 -0.37
C SER A 198 -8.35 13.77 0.44
N ILE A 199 -8.48 13.39 1.72
CA ILE A 199 -9.49 13.95 2.61
C ILE A 199 -9.23 15.44 2.81
N TYR A 200 -8.00 15.82 3.18
CA TYR A 200 -7.64 17.20 3.45
C TYR A 200 -7.93 18.11 2.26
N THR A 201 -7.51 17.71 1.06
CA THR A 201 -7.74 18.49 -0.16
C THR A 201 -9.24 18.67 -0.42
N TYR A 202 -10.05 17.63 -0.24
CA TYR A 202 -11.49 17.72 -0.43
C TYR A 202 -12.16 18.63 0.62
N ILE A 203 -11.80 18.49 1.90
CA ILE A 203 -12.36 19.32 2.97
C ILE A 203 -12.00 20.79 2.77
N THR A 204 -10.74 21.11 2.47
CA THR A 204 -10.32 22.49 2.21
C THR A 204 -11.07 23.08 1.01
N LEU A 205 -11.24 22.31 -0.08
CA LEU A 205 -12.05 22.75 -1.22
C LEU A 205 -13.51 23.04 -0.84
N GLU A 206 -14.10 22.26 0.07
CA GLU A 206 -15.46 22.51 0.58
C GLU A 206 -15.53 23.75 1.48
N PHE A 207 -14.52 24.00 2.32
CA PHE A 207 -14.45 25.22 3.12
C PHE A 207 -14.26 26.47 2.27
N ASP A 208 -13.39 26.43 1.27
CA ASP A 208 -13.16 27.56 0.34
C ASP A 208 -14.43 27.93 -0.45
N ARG A 209 -15.33 26.97 -0.69
CA ARG A 209 -16.63 27.21 -1.33
C ARG A 209 -17.64 27.88 -0.42
N LYS A 210 -17.56 27.62 0.88
CA LYS A 210 -18.49 28.13 1.89
C LYS A 210 -18.03 29.46 2.51
N LYS A 211 -17.18 30.23 1.82
CA LYS A 211 -16.78 31.57 2.29
C LYS A 211 -18.02 32.37 2.65
N ILE A 212 -18.08 32.75 3.92
CA ILE A 212 -19.11 33.61 4.48
C ILE A 212 -18.94 34.96 3.79
N SER A 213 -19.92 35.34 2.97
CA SER A 213 -20.09 36.72 2.50
C SER A 213 -20.55 37.60 3.64
#